data_AF-A0ABD8AUS2-F1
#
_entry.id   AF-A0ABD8AUS2-F1
#
_cell.length_a   1.000
_cell.length_b   1.000
_cell.length_c   1.000
_cell.angle_alpha   90.00
_cell.angle_beta   90.00
_cell.angle_gamma   90.00
#
_symmetry.space_group_name_H-M   'P 1'
#
loop_
_entity.id
_entity.type
_entity.pdbx_description
1 polymer ?
#
loop_
_entity_poly.entity_id
_entity_poly.type
_entity_poly.pdbx_seq_one_letter_code
_entity_poly.pdbx_strand_id
1 'polypeptide(L)'
;MNKAQGSQAVAMEAAAEGQAVSVTSWKFNFGPDSGRADETGDYLKVTATTAYEERGGYGFEAGSLVYEKHRISDDDVSNPTKQHHNNSGQTTMSARLRSGFCIPLKASFIVDVPDGTYQVLLVAGDELAETVTRVKAGEGRLVLPTIRTLPGQYAEVRFSVVVRGGRLRLSFSGPAPRINALEITLADQTMTVFLAGDSTVTDQLESGYPYCGWGQLLPAQFKHDVAVDNHAQSGRSSRSFINEGRLSAILERIKPEDFLFIQFGHNDEKPDPERGTDPFTTYKEYLKKYIDAAREAKARPVLITPVHRRYFADDGTLTDTHGDYIIAVRELAEEEDVPLIDLAERSRLLFEQAGVEGTKEDFMWVLPGEYVNFPSGVEDNTHFQERGARRLAQQVAEAIRELQLQPLQMYLR
;
A
#
# COMPACT_ATOMS: atom_id res chain seq x y z
N MET A 1 -22.98 -34.08 14.88
CA MET A 1 -22.49 -34.43 13.52
C MET A 1 -22.59 -33.18 12.67
N ASN A 2 -21.46 -32.46 12.57
CA ASN A 2 -21.33 -31.19 11.88
C ASN A 2 -21.48 -31.39 10.36
N LYS A 3 -22.51 -30.80 9.78
CA LYS A 3 -22.66 -30.62 8.33
C LYS A 3 -23.05 -29.17 8.08
N ALA A 4 -22.03 -28.31 8.03
CA ALA A 4 -22.01 -27.00 7.34
C ALA A 4 -20.71 -26.26 7.74
N GLN A 5 -19.54 -26.85 7.47
CA GLN A 5 -18.36 -26.02 7.23
C GLN A 5 -18.55 -25.50 5.80
N GLY A 6 -18.62 -24.18 5.62
CA GLY A 6 -18.80 -23.54 4.31
C GLY A 6 -17.73 -24.00 3.32
N SER A 7 -18.03 -23.90 2.02
CA SER A 7 -17.13 -24.36 0.94
C SER A 7 -15.72 -23.78 1.04
N GLN A 8 -15.56 -22.56 1.58
CA GLN A 8 -14.28 -21.91 1.87
C GLN A 8 -13.53 -22.55 3.05
N ALA A 9 -14.21 -22.91 4.15
CA ALA A 9 -13.57 -23.56 5.30
C ALA A 9 -13.07 -24.97 4.93
N VAL A 10 -13.88 -25.73 4.18
CA VAL A 10 -13.51 -27.05 3.66
C VAL A 10 -12.36 -26.94 2.66
N ALA A 11 -12.33 -25.89 1.83
CA ALA A 11 -11.26 -25.69 0.86
C ALA A 11 -9.96 -25.16 1.49
N MET A 12 -10.02 -24.36 2.55
CA MET A 12 -8.84 -23.98 3.35
C MET A 12 -8.28 -25.18 4.14
N GLU A 13 -9.14 -26.04 4.69
CA GLU A 13 -8.75 -27.28 5.37
C GLU A 13 -8.17 -28.31 4.37
N ALA A 14 -8.79 -28.47 3.19
CA ALA A 14 -8.29 -29.31 2.11
C ALA A 14 -6.97 -28.81 1.49
N ALA A 15 -6.77 -27.48 1.38
CA ALA A 15 -5.51 -26.88 0.96
C ALA A 15 -4.39 -27.11 1.99
N ALA A 16 -4.71 -27.02 3.29
CA ALA A 16 -3.78 -27.40 4.37
C ALA A 16 -3.45 -28.91 4.36
N GLU A 17 -4.33 -29.74 3.81
CA GLU A 17 -4.16 -31.19 3.63
C GLU A 17 -3.57 -31.60 2.25
N GLY A 18 -3.18 -30.65 1.41
CA GLY A 18 -2.52 -30.91 0.12
C GLY A 18 -3.45 -31.37 -1.02
N GLN A 19 -4.76 -31.17 -0.90
CA GLN A 19 -5.72 -31.40 -1.98
C GLN A 19 -5.91 -30.15 -2.85
N ALA A 20 -5.91 -30.32 -4.16
CA ALA A 20 -6.04 -29.24 -5.14
C ALA A 20 -7.49 -28.72 -5.24
N VAL A 21 -7.89 -27.85 -4.32
CA VAL A 21 -9.03 -26.94 -4.49
C VAL A 21 -8.46 -25.52 -4.51
N SER A 22 -8.52 -24.85 -5.66
CA SER A 22 -8.00 -23.48 -5.79
C SER A 22 -8.96 -22.49 -5.15
N VAL A 23 -8.82 -22.29 -3.84
CA VAL A 23 -9.46 -21.16 -3.16
C VAL A 23 -8.91 -19.89 -3.78
N THR A 24 -9.81 -19.13 -4.41
CA THR A 24 -9.48 -17.85 -5.06
C THR A 24 -10.16 -16.67 -4.37
N SER A 25 -10.97 -16.93 -3.33
CA SER A 25 -11.64 -15.90 -2.55
C SER A 25 -11.74 -16.27 -1.07
N TRP A 26 -11.49 -15.28 -0.20
CA TRP A 26 -11.61 -15.37 1.24
C TRP A 26 -12.51 -14.27 1.75
N LYS A 27 -13.55 -14.63 2.49
CA LYS A 27 -14.53 -13.67 3.02
C LYS A 27 -14.63 -13.77 4.54
N PHE A 28 -14.67 -12.62 5.20
CA PHE A 28 -14.66 -12.50 6.65
C PHE A 28 -15.72 -11.52 7.13
N ASN A 29 -16.48 -11.91 8.15
CA ASN A 29 -17.45 -11.08 8.84
C ASN A 29 -16.95 -10.80 10.27
N PHE A 30 -16.75 -9.52 10.61
CA PHE A 30 -16.13 -9.09 11.86
C PHE A 30 -17.18 -8.71 12.92
N GLY A 31 -16.88 -9.03 14.18
CA GLY A 31 -17.70 -8.67 15.35
C GLY A 31 -18.25 -9.89 16.08
N PRO A 32 -19.13 -9.69 17.09
CA PRO A 32 -19.58 -10.76 17.97
C PRO A 32 -20.34 -11.85 17.21
N ASP A 33 -20.23 -13.09 17.69
CA ASP A 33 -21.06 -14.19 17.20
C ASP A 33 -22.51 -13.99 17.66
N SER A 34 -23.43 -13.88 16.70
CA SER A 34 -24.86 -13.76 16.97
C SER A 34 -25.53 -15.11 17.25
N GLY A 35 -24.79 -16.22 17.11
CA GLY A 35 -25.31 -17.57 17.31
C GLY A 35 -26.20 -18.08 16.17
N ARG A 36 -26.42 -17.28 15.12
CA ARG A 36 -27.05 -17.71 13.86
C ARG A 36 -25.97 -17.99 12.82
N ALA A 37 -25.85 -19.25 12.43
CA ALA A 37 -24.97 -19.69 11.36
C ALA A 37 -25.27 -18.90 10.08
N ASP A 38 -24.23 -18.62 9.29
CA ASP A 38 -24.43 -18.13 7.94
C ASP A 38 -25.17 -19.20 7.13
N GLU A 39 -26.44 -18.96 6.79
CA GLU A 39 -27.26 -19.93 6.06
C GLU A 39 -26.66 -20.26 4.68
N THR A 40 -25.82 -19.37 4.12
CA THR A 40 -25.04 -19.64 2.90
C THR A 40 -23.64 -20.20 3.18
N GLY A 41 -23.10 -19.97 4.38
CA GLY A 41 -21.75 -20.41 4.76
C GLY A 41 -20.61 -19.67 4.05
N ASP A 42 -20.87 -18.47 3.52
CA ASP A 42 -19.95 -17.76 2.62
C ASP A 42 -18.92 -16.89 3.36
N TYR A 43 -19.19 -16.42 4.58
CA TYR A 43 -18.24 -15.60 5.36
C TYR A 43 -17.75 -16.33 6.61
N LEU A 44 -16.43 -16.35 6.80
CA LEU A 44 -15.81 -16.81 8.03
C LEU A 44 -16.00 -15.77 9.13
N LYS A 45 -16.46 -16.20 10.30
CA LYS A 45 -16.68 -15.30 11.43
C LYS A 45 -15.34 -14.95 12.11
N VAL A 46 -15.12 -13.65 12.32
CA VAL A 46 -13.94 -13.13 13.03
C VAL A 46 -14.41 -12.30 14.22
N THR A 47 -14.13 -12.80 15.42
CA THR A 47 -14.41 -12.12 16.68
C THR A 47 -13.17 -11.41 17.19
N ALA A 48 -13.30 -10.57 18.22
CA ALA A 48 -12.17 -9.95 18.91
C ALA A 48 -11.17 -10.97 19.49
N THR A 49 -11.61 -12.21 19.74
CA THR A 49 -10.78 -13.30 20.26
C THR A 49 -10.23 -14.24 19.18
N THR A 50 -10.55 -14.02 17.91
CA THR A 50 -10.03 -14.81 16.80
C THR A 50 -8.56 -14.47 16.57
N ALA A 51 -7.67 -15.10 17.33
CA ALA A 51 -6.22 -14.97 17.17
C ALA A 51 -5.74 -15.73 15.93
N TYR A 52 -4.69 -15.21 15.28
CA TYR A 52 -4.04 -15.89 14.17
C TYR A 52 -3.30 -17.13 14.68
N GLU A 53 -3.60 -18.27 14.05
CA GLU A 53 -2.91 -19.54 14.24
C GLU A 53 -2.55 -20.12 12.86
N GLU A 54 -1.32 -20.61 12.67
CA GLU A 54 -0.85 -21.13 11.37
C GLU A 54 -1.76 -22.23 10.81
N ARG A 55 -2.30 -23.09 11.68
CA ARG A 55 -3.24 -24.14 11.26
C ARG A 55 -4.59 -23.59 10.81
N GLY A 56 -5.03 -22.46 11.38
CA GLY A 56 -6.31 -21.82 11.06
C GLY A 56 -6.24 -20.94 9.81
N GLY A 57 -5.05 -20.43 9.47
CA GLY A 57 -4.81 -19.67 8.25
C GLY A 57 -5.35 -18.23 8.25
N TYR A 58 -5.94 -17.75 9.34
CA TYR A 58 -6.38 -16.36 9.50
C TYR A 58 -6.57 -15.97 10.98
N GLY A 59 -6.60 -14.67 11.26
CA GLY A 59 -6.91 -14.12 12.58
C GLY A 59 -6.15 -12.84 12.89
N PHE A 60 -6.36 -12.30 14.09
CA PHE A 60 -5.60 -11.15 14.59
C PHE A 60 -4.22 -11.57 15.11
N GLU A 61 -3.19 -10.81 14.74
CA GLU A 61 -1.81 -11.02 15.16
C GLU A 61 -1.70 -11.03 16.70
N ALA A 62 -0.85 -11.90 17.25
CA ALA A 62 -0.68 -12.04 18.69
C ALA A 62 -0.32 -10.70 19.36
N GLY A 63 -0.96 -10.41 20.50
CA GLY A 63 -0.81 -9.13 21.21
C GLY A 63 -1.66 -7.98 20.65
N SER A 64 -2.43 -8.21 19.58
CA SER A 64 -3.42 -7.25 19.09
C SER A 64 -4.47 -6.93 20.17
N LEU A 65 -4.76 -5.63 20.35
CA LEU A 65 -5.86 -5.18 21.18
C LEU A 65 -7.09 -4.96 20.31
N VAL A 66 -8.07 -5.86 20.42
CA VAL A 66 -9.30 -5.81 19.61
C VAL A 66 -10.50 -5.84 20.54
N TYR A 67 -11.45 -4.93 20.30
CA TYR A 67 -12.79 -4.98 20.87
C TYR A 67 -13.80 -5.33 19.78
N GLU A 68 -15.00 -5.70 20.17
CA GLU A 68 -16.09 -5.96 19.23
C GLU A 68 -17.40 -5.41 19.76
N LYS A 69 -18.30 -5.03 18.85
CA LYS A 69 -19.67 -4.65 19.19
C LYS A 69 -20.66 -5.15 18.16
N HIS A 70 -21.86 -5.41 18.67
CA HIS A 70 -23.05 -5.64 17.89
C HIS A 70 -23.98 -4.43 18.06
N ARG A 71 -24.52 -3.89 16.96
CA ARG A 71 -25.33 -2.66 16.97
C ARG A 71 -26.78 -2.90 16.59
N ILE A 72 -27.01 -3.71 15.57
CA ILE A 72 -28.33 -3.97 15.01
C ILE A 72 -28.75 -5.35 15.49
N SER A 73 -29.82 -5.47 16.27
CA SER A 73 -30.34 -6.78 16.66
C SER A 73 -30.78 -7.57 15.43
N ASP A 74 -30.58 -8.89 15.40
CA ASP A 74 -31.00 -9.74 14.27
C ASP A 74 -32.52 -9.64 14.00
N ASP A 75 -33.30 -9.24 15.01
CA ASP A 75 -34.75 -9.02 14.92
C ASP A 75 -35.09 -7.72 14.15
N ASP A 76 -34.25 -6.68 14.19
CA ASP A 76 -34.43 -5.46 13.38
C ASP A 76 -34.07 -5.70 11.89
N VAL A 77 -33.20 -6.67 11.58
CA VAL A 77 -32.82 -7.03 10.20
C VAL A 77 -33.95 -7.76 9.46
N SER A 78 -34.81 -8.47 10.20
CA SER A 78 -35.90 -9.30 9.66
C SER A 78 -37.28 -8.60 9.63
N ASN A 79 -37.39 -7.35 10.09
CA ASN A 79 -38.67 -6.65 10.22
C ASN A 79 -39.01 -5.81 8.96
N PRO A 80 -39.97 -6.24 8.11
CA PRO A 80 -40.21 -5.64 6.79
C PRO A 80 -40.81 -4.24 6.83
N THR A 81 -41.31 -3.76 7.97
CA THR A 81 -41.94 -2.43 8.10
C THR A 81 -40.96 -1.26 8.16
N LYS A 82 -39.64 -1.51 8.24
CA LYS A 82 -38.59 -0.47 8.14
C LYS A 82 -37.81 -0.50 6.82
N GLN A 83 -38.05 -1.48 5.95
CA GLN A 83 -37.40 -1.57 4.64
C GLN A 83 -38.18 -0.77 3.59
N HIS A 84 -37.68 0.41 3.21
CA HIS A 84 -38.09 1.03 1.95
C HIS A 84 -37.72 0.08 0.79
N HIS A 85 -38.70 -0.21 -0.07
CA HIS A 85 -38.67 -1.17 -1.17
C HIS A 85 -37.30 -1.34 -1.87
N ASN A 86 -36.75 -2.57 -1.87
CA ASN A 86 -36.25 -3.31 -3.04
C ASN A 86 -35.52 -4.63 -2.64
N ASN A 87 -35.74 -5.70 -3.43
CA ASN A 87 -35.10 -7.03 -3.48
C ASN A 87 -34.55 -7.65 -2.16
N SER A 88 -35.30 -8.59 -1.58
CA SER A 88 -35.15 -9.14 -0.21
C SER A 88 -33.95 -10.08 0.04
N GLY A 89 -33.10 -10.38 -0.95
CA GLY A 89 -31.93 -11.27 -0.77
C GLY A 89 -30.61 -10.53 -0.50
N GLN A 90 -30.31 -9.51 -1.31
CA GLN A 90 -29.09 -8.70 -1.18
C GLN A 90 -29.14 -7.73 0.01
N THR A 91 -30.31 -7.17 0.30
CA THR A 91 -30.52 -6.22 1.40
C THR A 91 -30.24 -6.86 2.77
N THR A 92 -30.60 -8.12 2.94
CA THR A 92 -30.45 -8.87 4.20
C THR A 92 -28.99 -9.24 4.49
N MET A 93 -28.23 -9.63 3.45
CA MET A 93 -26.79 -9.89 3.59
C MET A 93 -26.01 -8.60 3.90
N SER A 94 -26.33 -7.49 3.21
CA SER A 94 -25.72 -6.19 3.48
C SER A 94 -26.00 -5.71 4.92
N ALA A 95 -27.22 -5.86 5.41
CA ALA A 95 -27.58 -5.52 6.79
C ALA A 95 -26.81 -6.36 7.83
N ARG A 96 -26.62 -7.65 7.56
CA ARG A 96 -25.87 -8.55 8.46
C ARG A 96 -24.37 -8.26 8.50
N LEU A 97 -23.74 -7.99 7.34
CA LEU A 97 -22.33 -7.61 7.32
C LEU A 97 -22.11 -6.28 8.07
N ARG A 98 -23.13 -5.45 8.21
CA ARG A 98 -23.08 -4.15 8.90
C ARG A 98 -23.52 -4.19 10.37
N SER A 99 -24.08 -5.31 10.85
CA SER A 99 -24.68 -5.42 12.19
C SER A 99 -23.64 -5.51 13.31
N GLY A 100 -22.47 -6.06 13.00
CA GLY A 100 -21.32 -6.19 13.90
C GLY A 100 -20.04 -5.58 13.32
N PHE A 101 -19.08 -5.32 14.20
CA PHE A 101 -17.72 -4.93 13.81
C PHE A 101 -16.69 -5.25 14.90
N CYS A 102 -15.44 -5.32 14.47
CA CYS A 102 -14.28 -5.24 15.35
C CYS A 102 -13.73 -3.81 15.40
N ILE A 103 -13.16 -3.44 16.54
CA ILE A 103 -12.44 -2.20 16.83
C ILE A 103 -10.97 -2.56 17.10
N PRO A 104 -10.13 -2.64 16.06
CA PRO A 104 -8.71 -2.94 16.18
C PRO A 104 -7.92 -1.71 16.63
N LEU A 105 -7.39 -1.72 17.86
CA LEU A 105 -6.52 -0.65 18.35
C LEU A 105 -5.06 -1.00 18.01
N LYS A 106 -4.57 -0.51 16.86
CA LYS A 106 -3.24 -0.84 16.31
C LYS A 106 -3.04 -2.35 16.14
N ALA A 107 -4.10 -3.05 15.74
CA ALA A 107 -4.06 -4.49 15.49
C ALA A 107 -3.85 -4.79 14.00
N SER A 108 -3.34 -6.00 13.74
CA SER A 108 -3.18 -6.52 12.39
C SER A 108 -4.00 -7.77 12.22
N PHE A 109 -4.74 -7.84 11.12
CA PHE A 109 -5.42 -9.05 10.67
C PHE A 109 -4.54 -9.74 9.63
N ILE A 110 -4.33 -11.05 9.81
CA ILE A 110 -3.50 -11.88 8.96
C ILE A 110 -4.40 -12.91 8.29
N VAL A 111 -4.13 -13.18 7.00
CA VAL A 111 -4.71 -14.28 6.24
C VAL A 111 -3.62 -14.93 5.41
N ASP A 112 -3.50 -16.25 5.49
CA ASP A 112 -2.62 -17.02 4.62
C ASP A 112 -3.31 -17.22 3.26
N VAL A 113 -2.64 -16.71 2.22
CA VAL A 113 -3.11 -16.75 0.83
C VAL A 113 -1.90 -16.97 -0.08
N PRO A 114 -2.00 -17.71 -1.19
CA PRO A 114 -0.88 -17.88 -2.11
C PRO A 114 -0.29 -16.56 -2.61
N ASP A 115 0.95 -16.58 -3.09
CA ASP A 115 1.54 -15.42 -3.74
C ASP A 115 0.71 -15.01 -4.97
N GLY A 116 0.44 -13.71 -5.08
CA GLY A 116 -0.44 -13.20 -6.13
C GLY A 116 -0.84 -11.75 -5.90
N THR A 117 -1.63 -11.22 -6.81
CA THR A 117 -2.27 -9.91 -6.68
C THR A 117 -3.72 -10.10 -6.29
N TYR A 118 -4.18 -9.39 -5.27
CA TYR A 118 -5.51 -9.53 -4.72
C TYR A 118 -6.25 -8.21 -4.73
N GLN A 119 -7.53 -8.25 -5.12
CA GLN A 119 -8.48 -7.19 -4.84
C GLN A 119 -9.13 -7.43 -3.48
N VAL A 120 -9.14 -6.40 -2.65
CA VAL A 120 -9.72 -6.45 -1.31
C VAL A 120 -10.89 -5.47 -1.23
N LEU A 121 -12.08 -5.97 -0.91
CA LEU A 121 -13.22 -5.18 -0.46
C LEU A 121 -13.19 -5.07 1.06
N LEU A 122 -13.30 -3.85 1.58
CA LEU A 122 -13.48 -3.57 3.00
C LEU A 122 -14.80 -2.85 3.22
N VAL A 123 -15.57 -3.36 4.18
CA VAL A 123 -16.75 -2.68 4.74
C VAL A 123 -16.38 -2.10 6.11
N ALA A 124 -16.59 -0.80 6.29
CA ALA A 124 -16.27 -0.08 7.53
C ALA A 124 -17.34 0.96 7.86
N GLY A 125 -17.89 0.93 9.08
CA GLY A 125 -18.89 1.88 9.56
C GLY A 125 -19.44 1.53 10.94
N ASP A 126 -20.28 2.41 11.48
CA ASP A 126 -21.03 2.19 12.72
C ASP A 126 -22.36 2.95 12.61
N GLU A 127 -23.46 2.28 12.94
CA GLU A 127 -24.80 2.87 12.97
C GLU A 127 -24.88 4.06 13.95
N LEU A 128 -24.14 4.00 15.06
CA LEU A 128 -24.33 4.92 16.18
C LEU A 128 -23.17 5.90 16.40
N ALA A 129 -22.06 5.77 15.68
CA ALA A 129 -20.87 6.58 15.93
C ALA A 129 -20.11 6.93 14.66
N GLU A 130 -19.41 8.07 14.69
CA GLU A 130 -18.43 8.39 13.66
C GLU A 130 -17.26 7.38 13.71
N THR A 131 -16.76 7.02 12.53
CA THR A 131 -15.60 6.15 12.38
C THR A 131 -14.51 6.81 11.55
N VAL A 132 -13.26 6.53 11.93
CA VAL A 132 -12.08 6.97 11.21
C VAL A 132 -11.11 5.80 11.17
N THR A 133 -11.03 5.15 10.01
CA THR A 133 -10.24 3.94 9.78
C THR A 133 -9.14 4.22 8.76
N ARG A 134 -7.91 3.90 9.12
CA ARG A 134 -6.75 3.84 8.23
C ARG A 134 -6.35 2.38 8.05
N VAL A 135 -5.98 2.01 6.84
CA VAL A 135 -5.61 0.64 6.47
C VAL A 135 -4.24 0.65 5.83
N LYS A 136 -3.32 -0.14 6.37
CA LYS A 136 -2.01 -0.41 5.78
C LYS A 136 -1.90 -1.90 5.44
N ALA A 137 -1.17 -2.24 4.39
CA ALA A 137 -0.89 -3.62 4.01
C ALA A 137 0.61 -3.95 4.07
N GLY A 138 0.93 -5.20 4.40
CA GLY A 138 2.31 -5.70 4.48
C GLY A 138 3.17 -4.87 5.43
N GLU A 139 4.29 -4.36 4.91
CA GLU A 139 5.29 -3.52 5.60
C GLU A 139 4.85 -2.05 5.76
N GLY A 140 3.56 -1.79 5.92
CA GLY A 140 3.06 -0.45 6.21
C GLY A 140 2.60 0.38 5.00
N ARG A 141 2.46 -0.24 3.81
CA ARG A 141 1.93 0.43 2.61
C ARG A 141 0.54 0.97 2.86
N LEU A 142 0.33 2.28 2.68
CA LEU A 142 -1.01 2.87 2.78
C LEU A 142 -1.80 2.52 1.52
N VAL A 143 -2.85 1.70 1.67
CA VAL A 143 -3.62 1.16 0.53
C VAL A 143 -4.89 1.93 0.20
N LEU A 144 -5.34 2.77 1.13
CA LEU A 144 -6.54 3.60 0.98
C LEU A 144 -6.32 4.98 1.61
N PRO A 145 -6.94 6.04 1.08
CA PRO A 145 -7.18 7.26 1.85
C PRO A 145 -7.86 6.96 3.18
N THR A 146 -7.76 7.87 4.14
CA THR A 146 -8.43 7.69 5.45
C THR A 146 -9.93 7.58 5.24
N ILE A 147 -10.53 6.48 5.68
CA ILE A 147 -11.95 6.22 5.58
C ILE A 147 -12.62 6.94 6.75
N ARG A 148 -13.56 7.84 6.45
CA ARG A 148 -14.38 8.52 7.45
C ARG A 148 -15.84 8.22 7.17
N THR A 149 -16.59 7.80 8.19
CA THR A 149 -18.05 7.61 8.10
C THR A 149 -18.74 8.29 9.26
N LEU A 150 -19.87 8.95 8.99
CA LEU A 150 -20.75 9.49 10.02
C LEU A 150 -21.63 8.35 10.62
N PRO A 151 -22.31 8.58 11.76
CA PRO A 151 -23.30 7.63 12.27
C PRO A 151 -24.32 7.24 11.19
N GLY A 152 -24.59 5.95 11.05
CA GLY A 152 -25.50 5.38 10.05
C GLY A 152 -24.89 5.21 8.65
N GLN A 153 -23.63 5.61 8.46
CA GLN A 153 -22.92 5.44 7.19
C GLN A 153 -21.92 4.28 7.25
N TYR A 154 -21.82 3.60 6.11
CA TYR A 154 -20.90 2.50 5.88
C TYR A 154 -20.16 2.74 4.57
N ALA A 155 -18.84 2.67 4.63
CA ALA A 155 -17.97 2.71 3.46
C ALA A 155 -17.77 1.29 2.93
N GLU A 156 -17.97 1.11 1.63
CA GLU A 156 -17.57 -0.07 0.87
C GLU A 156 -16.45 0.32 -0.08
N VAL A 157 -15.21 0.00 0.29
CA VAL A 157 -14.01 0.50 -0.39
C VAL A 157 -13.18 -0.67 -0.90
N ARG A 158 -12.63 -0.51 -2.10
CA ARG A 158 -11.78 -1.50 -2.75
C ARG A 158 -10.36 -0.97 -2.93
N PHE A 159 -9.39 -1.86 -2.79
CA PHE A 159 -7.98 -1.63 -3.13
C PHE A 159 -7.35 -2.92 -3.65
N SER A 160 -6.18 -2.80 -4.29
CA SER A 160 -5.38 -3.95 -4.70
C SER A 160 -4.08 -4.03 -3.94
N VAL A 161 -3.63 -5.26 -3.69
CA VAL A 161 -2.41 -5.55 -2.94
C VAL A 161 -1.69 -6.75 -3.53
N VAL A 162 -0.37 -6.64 -3.65
CA VAL A 162 0.51 -7.77 -4.00
C VAL A 162 0.95 -8.48 -2.72
N VAL A 163 0.75 -9.80 -2.69
CA VAL A 163 1.19 -10.70 -1.63
C VAL A 163 2.41 -11.50 -2.09
N ARG A 164 3.43 -11.51 -1.23
CA ARG A 164 4.69 -12.24 -1.39
C ARG A 164 4.95 -13.01 -0.08
N GLY A 165 5.33 -14.28 -0.17
CA GLY A 165 5.56 -15.13 1.00
C GLY A 165 4.30 -15.73 1.63
N GLY A 166 3.20 -15.85 0.88
CA GLY A 166 2.04 -16.66 1.26
C GLY A 166 1.11 -16.04 2.31
N ARG A 167 1.27 -14.75 2.64
CA ARG A 167 0.53 -14.11 3.75
C ARG A 167 0.19 -12.66 3.48
N LEU A 168 -1.10 -12.32 3.60
CA LEU A 168 -1.59 -10.95 3.61
C LEU A 168 -1.75 -10.47 5.06
N ARG A 169 -1.08 -9.36 5.38
CA ARG A 169 -1.22 -8.64 6.65
C ARG A 169 -1.87 -7.29 6.41
N LEU A 170 -2.99 -7.01 7.08
CA LEU A 170 -3.68 -5.73 7.06
C LEU A 170 -3.67 -5.12 8.46
N SER A 171 -3.02 -3.97 8.62
CA SER A 171 -2.97 -3.22 9.88
C SER A 171 -3.99 -2.09 9.87
N PHE A 172 -4.73 -1.96 10.97
CA PHE A 172 -5.81 -1.00 11.12
C PHE A 172 -5.51 -0.01 12.25
N SER A 173 -5.76 1.26 11.96
CA SER A 173 -5.51 2.35 12.90
C SER A 173 -6.46 3.53 12.66
N GLY A 174 -6.31 4.59 13.43
CA GLY A 174 -7.20 5.73 13.46
C GLY A 174 -7.76 5.95 14.86
N PRO A 175 -8.39 7.10 15.14
CA PRO A 175 -8.94 7.38 16.46
C PRO A 175 -10.13 6.49 16.81
N ALA A 176 -10.83 5.94 15.80
CA ALA A 176 -12.00 5.11 16.00
C ALA A 176 -12.18 4.12 14.80
N PRO A 177 -11.29 3.11 14.66
CA PRO A 177 -11.27 2.23 13.49
C PRO A 177 -12.31 1.12 13.61
N ARG A 178 -13.14 0.93 12.58
CA ARG A 178 -14.21 -0.09 12.51
C ARG A 178 -13.99 -0.96 11.29
N ILE A 179 -14.08 -2.28 11.48
CA ILE A 179 -14.07 -3.27 10.40
C ILE A 179 -15.31 -4.12 10.56
N ASN A 180 -16.13 -4.16 9.52
CA ASN A 180 -17.36 -4.92 9.48
C ASN A 180 -17.18 -6.21 8.65
N ALA A 181 -16.57 -6.10 7.48
CA ALA A 181 -16.33 -7.25 6.61
C ALA A 181 -15.10 -7.05 5.72
N LEU A 182 -14.48 -8.16 5.31
CA LEU A 182 -13.46 -8.22 4.28
C LEU A 182 -13.80 -9.28 3.24
N GLU A 183 -13.56 -8.97 1.97
CA GLU A 183 -13.47 -9.97 0.90
C GLU A 183 -12.14 -9.79 0.17
N ILE A 184 -11.40 -10.88 0.02
CA ILE A 184 -10.10 -10.93 -0.62
C ILE A 184 -10.28 -11.85 -1.82
N THR A 185 -10.00 -11.37 -3.02
CA THR A 185 -10.19 -12.13 -4.26
C THR A 185 -8.92 -12.09 -5.09
N LEU A 186 -8.43 -13.25 -5.51
CA LEU A 186 -7.29 -13.36 -6.42
C LEU A 186 -7.62 -12.62 -7.74
N ALA A 187 -6.72 -11.75 -8.14
CA ALA A 187 -6.88 -10.83 -9.26
C ALA A 187 -5.54 -10.60 -9.95
N ASP A 188 -4.85 -11.67 -10.36
CA ASP A 188 -3.51 -11.61 -10.96
C ASP A 188 -3.43 -10.86 -12.31
N GLN A 189 -4.58 -10.58 -12.92
CA GLN A 189 -4.68 -9.75 -14.12
C GLN A 189 -4.75 -8.25 -13.81
N THR A 190 -4.80 -7.85 -12.53
CA THR A 190 -4.75 -6.44 -12.11
C THR A 190 -3.43 -5.83 -12.58
N MET A 191 -3.51 -4.64 -13.18
CA MET A 191 -2.32 -3.91 -13.62
C MET A 191 -1.44 -3.57 -12.41
N THR A 192 -0.13 -3.74 -12.55
CA THR A 192 0.82 -3.52 -11.46
C THR A 192 1.81 -2.42 -11.84
N VAL A 193 2.01 -1.49 -10.90
CA VAL A 193 3.12 -0.54 -10.94
C VAL A 193 4.24 -1.09 -10.06
N PHE A 194 5.34 -1.52 -10.67
CA PHE A 194 6.55 -1.95 -9.99
C PHE A 194 7.44 -0.73 -9.70
N LEU A 195 7.96 -0.64 -8.48
CA LEU A 195 8.87 0.44 -8.10
C LEU A 195 10.28 -0.10 -7.89
N ALA A 196 11.23 0.40 -8.68
CA ALA A 196 12.66 0.22 -8.46
C ALA A 196 13.26 1.53 -7.95
N GLY A 197 13.87 1.50 -6.77
CA GLY A 197 14.47 2.69 -6.19
C GLY A 197 15.20 2.48 -4.87
N ASP A 198 15.48 3.59 -4.20
CA ASP A 198 16.31 3.68 -2.99
C ASP A 198 15.48 3.90 -1.70
N SER A 199 16.12 4.44 -0.64
CA SER A 199 15.47 4.71 0.66
C SER A 199 14.38 5.78 0.60
N THR A 200 14.35 6.63 -0.43
CA THR A 200 13.31 7.65 -0.60
C THR A 200 12.02 7.05 -1.18
N VAL A 201 12.09 5.84 -1.73
CA VAL A 201 10.98 5.12 -2.38
C VAL A 201 10.49 3.93 -1.53
N THR A 202 11.40 3.25 -0.83
CA THR A 202 11.17 1.98 -0.11
C THR A 202 10.04 2.02 0.92
N ASP A 203 9.44 0.86 1.15
CA ASP A 203 8.60 0.62 2.33
C ASP A 203 9.48 0.67 3.59
N GLN A 204 8.95 1.24 4.67
CA GLN A 204 9.62 1.35 5.98
C GLN A 204 8.78 0.62 7.03
N LEU A 205 9.42 -0.26 7.79
CA LEU A 205 8.75 -1.00 8.87
C LEU A 205 8.26 -0.06 9.98
N GLU A 206 7.25 -0.49 10.73
CA GLU A 206 6.69 0.27 11.86
C GLU A 206 7.75 0.60 12.93
N SER A 207 8.77 -0.25 13.09
CA SER A 207 9.92 0.01 13.97
C SER A 207 10.78 1.21 13.53
N GLY A 208 10.72 1.58 12.24
CA GLY A 208 11.36 2.77 11.69
C GLY A 208 10.48 4.01 11.71
N TYR A 209 9.21 3.93 12.13
CA TYR A 209 8.29 5.08 12.13
C TYR A 209 8.89 6.27 12.93
N PRO A 210 8.92 7.50 12.39
CA PRO A 210 8.11 7.98 11.26
C PRO A 210 8.74 7.93 9.86
N TYR A 211 9.89 7.27 9.66
CA TYR A 211 10.47 7.11 8.31
C TYR A 211 9.44 6.55 7.33
N CYS A 212 9.36 7.14 6.14
CA CYS A 212 8.43 6.72 5.10
C CYS A 212 8.99 7.06 3.70
N GLY A 213 9.04 6.08 2.80
CA GLY A 213 9.30 6.35 1.38
C GLY A 213 8.02 6.76 0.66
N TRP A 214 8.12 7.57 -0.40
CA TRP A 214 6.92 7.99 -1.15
C TRP A 214 6.21 6.79 -1.82
N GLY A 215 6.97 5.76 -2.22
CA GLY A 215 6.43 4.53 -2.78
C GLY A 215 5.53 3.77 -1.82
N GLN A 216 5.78 3.88 -0.50
CA GLN A 216 4.94 3.29 0.54
C GLN A 216 3.53 3.90 0.59
N LEU A 217 3.35 5.11 0.08
CA LEU A 217 2.08 5.85 0.11
C LEU A 217 1.41 5.99 -1.27
N LEU A 218 2.11 5.60 -2.33
CA LEU A 218 1.58 5.58 -3.69
C LEU A 218 0.34 4.69 -3.88
N PRO A 219 0.19 3.50 -3.26
CA PRO A 219 -0.98 2.65 -3.50
C PRO A 219 -2.32 3.35 -3.22
N ALA A 220 -2.36 4.22 -2.20
CA ALA A 220 -3.56 5.00 -1.85
C ALA A 220 -3.97 6.04 -2.91
N GLN A 221 -3.12 6.34 -3.90
CA GLN A 221 -3.44 7.22 -5.02
C GLN A 221 -4.25 6.52 -6.12
N PHE A 222 -4.32 5.18 -6.09
CA PHE A 222 -4.99 4.39 -7.12
C PHE A 222 -6.29 3.74 -6.65
N LYS A 223 -7.23 3.60 -7.58
CA LYS A 223 -8.39 2.71 -7.50
C LYS A 223 -7.89 1.25 -7.48
N HIS A 224 -8.79 0.33 -7.13
CA HIS A 224 -8.50 -1.10 -7.03
C HIS A 224 -8.03 -1.77 -8.33
N ASP A 225 -8.13 -1.10 -9.47
CA ASP A 225 -7.70 -1.61 -10.77
C ASP A 225 -6.17 -1.65 -10.91
N VAL A 226 -5.44 -1.03 -9.97
CA VAL A 226 -3.97 -0.98 -9.95
C VAL A 226 -3.44 -1.46 -8.60
N ALA A 227 -2.47 -2.37 -8.65
CA ALA A 227 -1.64 -2.73 -7.52
C ALA A 227 -0.29 -1.99 -7.61
N VAL A 228 0.34 -1.72 -6.47
CA VAL A 228 1.72 -1.21 -6.41
C VAL A 228 2.59 -2.26 -5.73
N ASP A 229 3.62 -2.71 -6.45
CA ASP A 229 4.61 -3.65 -5.95
C ASP A 229 5.95 -2.94 -5.73
N ASN A 230 6.20 -2.54 -4.47
CA ASN A 230 7.40 -1.80 -4.13
C ASN A 230 8.57 -2.77 -3.92
N HIS A 231 9.60 -2.65 -4.76
CA HIS A 231 10.86 -3.41 -4.67
C HIS A 231 12.04 -2.52 -4.29
N ALA A 232 11.81 -1.21 -4.13
CA ALA A 232 12.82 -0.27 -3.69
C ALA A 232 13.42 -0.68 -2.35
N GLN A 233 14.68 -0.30 -2.13
CA GLN A 233 15.41 -0.69 -0.94
C GLN A 233 16.42 0.37 -0.53
N SER A 234 16.45 0.64 0.77
CA SER A 234 17.42 1.56 1.36
C SER A 234 18.87 1.29 0.94
N GLY A 235 19.57 2.35 0.55
CA GLY A 235 20.99 2.33 0.19
C GLY A 235 21.32 1.77 -1.19
N ARG A 236 20.33 1.42 -2.02
CA ARG A 236 20.58 0.87 -3.36
C ARG A 236 20.80 1.99 -4.39
N SER A 237 21.66 1.71 -5.35
CA SER A 237 21.88 2.53 -6.55
C SER A 237 21.33 1.82 -7.79
N SER A 238 21.32 2.51 -8.93
CA SER A 238 20.98 1.90 -10.24
C SER A 238 21.80 0.63 -10.53
N ARG A 239 23.05 0.60 -10.08
CA ARG A 239 23.95 -0.56 -10.21
C ARG A 239 23.64 -1.64 -9.19
N SER A 240 23.67 -1.29 -7.90
CA SER A 240 23.66 -2.30 -6.84
C SER A 240 22.32 -3.05 -6.80
N PHE A 241 21.23 -2.39 -7.18
CA PHE A 241 19.91 -3.01 -7.26
C PHE A 241 19.86 -4.14 -8.30
N ILE A 242 20.48 -3.96 -9.47
CA ILE A 242 20.63 -5.03 -10.47
C ILE A 242 21.55 -6.14 -9.95
N ASN A 243 22.71 -5.77 -9.39
CA ASN A 243 23.70 -6.74 -8.91
C ASN A 243 23.15 -7.64 -7.78
N GLU A 244 22.23 -7.13 -6.97
CA GLU A 244 21.53 -7.88 -5.92
C GLU A 244 20.33 -8.70 -6.43
N GLY A 245 20.08 -8.75 -7.74
CA GLY A 245 19.01 -9.55 -8.34
C GLY A 245 17.60 -8.96 -8.17
N ARG A 246 17.47 -7.72 -7.70
CA ARG A 246 16.15 -7.12 -7.44
C ARG A 246 15.39 -6.79 -8.72
N LEU A 247 16.09 -6.42 -9.79
CA LEU A 247 15.45 -6.27 -11.10
C LEU A 247 14.92 -7.63 -11.58
N SER A 248 15.70 -8.71 -11.44
CA SER A 248 15.25 -10.05 -11.79
C SER A 248 13.98 -10.46 -11.03
N ALA A 249 13.88 -10.15 -9.73
CA ALA A 249 12.69 -10.41 -8.92
C ALA A 249 11.44 -9.66 -9.42
N ILE A 250 11.59 -8.47 -9.99
CA ILE A 250 10.51 -7.76 -10.69
C ILE A 250 10.14 -8.51 -11.98
N LEU A 251 11.14 -8.88 -12.78
CA LEU A 251 10.94 -9.51 -14.10
C LEU A 251 10.29 -10.90 -14.02
N GLU A 252 10.41 -11.59 -12.89
CA GLU A 252 9.70 -12.85 -12.63
C GLU A 252 8.17 -12.69 -12.57
N ARG A 253 7.67 -11.47 -12.34
CA ARG A 253 6.25 -11.19 -12.06
C ARG A 253 5.63 -10.16 -13.00
N ILE A 254 6.43 -9.28 -13.59
CA ILE A 254 5.95 -8.23 -14.48
C ILE A 254 5.31 -8.85 -15.72
N LYS A 255 4.17 -8.31 -16.13
CA LYS A 255 3.39 -8.77 -17.30
C LYS A 255 3.22 -7.63 -18.31
N PRO A 256 2.81 -7.94 -19.56
CA PRO A 256 2.53 -6.92 -20.55
C PRO A 256 1.57 -5.85 -20.01
N GLU A 257 1.82 -4.59 -20.39
CA GLU A 257 1.06 -3.40 -19.96
C GLU A 257 1.23 -2.96 -18.49
N ASP A 258 1.96 -3.72 -17.66
CA ASP A 258 2.40 -3.21 -16.35
C ASP A 258 3.37 -2.03 -16.50
N PHE A 259 3.61 -1.30 -15.41
CA PHE A 259 4.55 -0.19 -15.38
C PHE A 259 5.76 -0.53 -14.52
N LEU A 260 6.95 -0.10 -14.97
CA LEU A 260 8.17 -0.10 -14.15
C LEU A 260 8.63 1.34 -13.92
N PHE A 261 8.44 1.83 -12.70
CA PHE A 261 8.90 3.16 -12.28
C PHE A 261 10.30 3.05 -11.69
N ILE A 262 11.23 3.86 -12.21
CA ILE A 262 12.66 3.75 -11.93
C ILE A 262 13.14 5.08 -11.36
N GLN A 263 13.55 5.09 -10.08
CA GLN A 263 14.09 6.27 -9.42
C GLN A 263 15.39 5.95 -8.66
N PHE A 264 16.52 6.46 -9.15
CA PHE A 264 17.83 6.32 -8.52
C PHE A 264 18.62 7.63 -8.60
N GLY A 265 19.78 7.71 -7.95
CA GLY A 265 20.61 8.93 -7.91
C GLY A 265 21.31 9.12 -6.57
N HIS A 266 20.59 9.05 -5.45
CA HIS A 266 21.14 9.35 -4.12
C HIS A 266 22.35 8.51 -3.70
N ASN A 267 22.42 7.26 -4.18
CA ASN A 267 23.52 6.33 -3.88
C ASN A 267 24.46 6.13 -5.07
N ASP A 268 24.06 6.59 -6.26
CA ASP A 268 24.83 6.59 -7.49
C ASP A 268 25.92 7.67 -7.47
N GLU A 269 25.67 8.80 -6.82
CA GLU A 269 26.64 9.89 -6.65
C GLU A 269 27.75 9.63 -5.63
N LYS A 270 27.63 8.56 -4.84
CA LYS A 270 28.57 8.27 -3.76
C LYS A 270 29.86 7.66 -4.32
N PRO A 271 31.04 7.99 -3.78
CA PRO A 271 32.32 7.40 -4.18
C PRO A 271 32.49 5.97 -3.61
N ASP A 272 31.47 5.14 -3.79
CA ASP A 272 31.40 3.75 -3.33
C ASP A 272 31.55 2.83 -4.56
N PRO A 273 32.60 2.00 -4.65
CA PRO A 273 32.82 1.13 -5.81
C PRO A 273 31.72 0.09 -6.09
N GLU A 274 30.87 -0.22 -5.11
CA GLU A 274 29.75 -1.16 -5.27
C GLU A 274 28.47 -0.44 -5.70
N ARG A 275 28.33 0.86 -5.37
CA ARG A 275 27.12 1.65 -5.64
C ARG A 275 27.27 2.78 -6.66
N GLY A 276 28.35 3.55 -6.55
CA GLY A 276 28.63 4.75 -7.32
C GLY A 276 28.78 4.54 -8.83
N THR A 277 28.07 5.33 -9.61
CA THR A 277 28.11 5.34 -11.08
C THR A 277 28.56 6.72 -11.56
N ASP A 278 28.83 6.87 -12.85
CA ASP A 278 29.17 8.15 -13.48
C ASP A 278 27.96 8.63 -14.32
N PRO A 279 27.50 9.89 -14.16
CA PRO A 279 26.19 10.34 -14.64
C PRO A 279 25.94 10.07 -16.12
N PHE A 280 26.87 10.45 -17.00
CA PHE A 280 26.66 10.40 -18.44
C PHE A 280 27.14 9.10 -19.09
N THR A 281 27.68 8.18 -18.29
CA THR A 281 28.15 6.87 -18.77
C THR A 281 27.43 5.76 -18.01
N THR A 282 28.08 5.19 -16.99
CA THR A 282 27.60 3.98 -16.31
C THR A 282 26.22 4.15 -15.68
N TYR A 283 25.85 5.34 -15.20
CA TYR A 283 24.51 5.59 -14.66
C TYR A 283 23.43 5.43 -15.74
N LYS A 284 23.59 6.11 -16.90
CA LYS A 284 22.68 5.94 -18.05
C LYS A 284 22.68 4.50 -18.55
N GLU A 285 23.84 3.84 -18.63
CA GLU A 285 23.94 2.42 -18.99
C GLU A 285 23.14 1.51 -18.05
N TYR A 286 23.18 1.75 -16.73
CA TYR A 286 22.39 0.97 -15.78
C TYR A 286 20.90 1.27 -15.90
N LEU A 287 20.50 2.55 -15.95
CA LEU A 287 19.10 2.93 -16.12
C LEU A 287 18.50 2.34 -17.41
N LYS A 288 19.27 2.33 -18.50
CA LYS A 288 18.87 1.72 -19.77
C LYS A 288 18.57 0.23 -19.62
N LYS A 289 19.29 -0.52 -18.78
CA LYS A 289 18.98 -1.94 -18.53
C LYS A 289 17.57 -2.13 -17.95
N TYR A 290 17.09 -1.23 -17.11
CA TYR A 290 15.72 -1.29 -16.59
C TYR A 290 14.69 -1.01 -17.69
N ILE A 291 14.96 0.00 -18.54
CA ILE A 291 14.11 0.36 -19.68
C ILE A 291 13.99 -0.82 -20.64
N ASP A 292 15.12 -1.40 -21.04
CA ASP A 292 15.18 -2.51 -21.97
C ASP A 292 14.48 -3.75 -21.40
N ALA A 293 14.72 -4.06 -20.12
CA ALA A 293 14.08 -5.19 -19.45
C ALA A 293 12.54 -5.04 -19.34
N ALA A 294 12.05 -3.83 -19.02
CA ALA A 294 10.61 -3.56 -19.03
C ALA A 294 10.02 -3.76 -20.43
N ARG A 295 10.67 -3.22 -21.48
CA ARG A 295 10.23 -3.34 -22.87
C ARG A 295 10.22 -4.78 -23.35
N GLU A 296 11.24 -5.57 -23.01
CA GLU A 296 11.31 -6.99 -23.33
C GLU A 296 10.13 -7.76 -22.73
N ALA A 297 9.73 -7.42 -21.50
CA ALA A 297 8.54 -7.95 -20.86
C ALA A 297 7.21 -7.33 -21.36
N LYS A 298 7.27 -6.41 -22.35
CA LYS A 298 6.14 -5.63 -22.88
C LYS A 298 5.46 -4.75 -21.82
N ALA A 299 6.20 -4.41 -20.77
CA ALA A 299 5.82 -3.43 -19.77
C ALA A 299 6.28 -2.01 -20.20
N ARG A 300 5.75 -1.00 -19.51
CA ARG A 300 5.95 0.42 -19.80
C ARG A 300 6.94 1.02 -18.80
N PRO A 301 8.19 1.31 -19.19
CA PRO A 301 9.14 1.98 -18.31
C PRO A 301 8.74 3.44 -18.10
N VAL A 302 9.01 3.98 -16.92
CA VAL A 302 8.91 5.40 -16.59
C VAL A 302 10.12 5.79 -15.75
N LEU A 303 10.87 6.79 -16.21
CA LEU A 303 11.98 7.34 -15.46
C LEU A 303 11.48 8.41 -14.49
N ILE A 304 12.11 8.45 -13.32
CA ILE A 304 11.83 9.44 -12.28
C ILE A 304 13.18 9.99 -11.79
N THR A 305 13.36 11.30 -11.87
CA THR A 305 14.56 11.97 -11.31
C THR A 305 14.61 11.82 -9.79
N PRO A 306 15.80 11.80 -9.15
CA PRO A 306 15.90 11.78 -7.69
C PRO A 306 15.26 13.02 -7.06
N VAL A 307 14.60 12.83 -5.92
CA VAL A 307 14.00 13.92 -5.10
C VAL A 307 15.10 14.84 -4.56
N HIS A 308 14.86 16.14 -4.40
CA HIS A 308 15.82 17.02 -3.71
C HIS A 308 15.97 16.68 -2.23
N ARG A 309 17.19 16.85 -1.75
CA ARG A 309 17.50 16.90 -0.32
C ARG A 309 17.20 18.28 0.25
N ARG A 310 16.93 18.34 1.55
CA ARG A 310 16.63 19.56 2.31
C ARG A 310 17.89 20.37 2.65
N TYR A 311 18.64 20.79 1.64
CA TYR A 311 19.76 21.72 1.80
C TYR A 311 19.37 23.08 1.22
N PHE A 312 19.10 24.03 2.09
CA PHE A 312 18.74 25.39 1.69
C PHE A 312 19.96 26.30 1.67
N ALA A 313 20.04 27.15 0.64
CA ALA A 313 20.94 28.29 0.60
C ALA A 313 20.38 29.45 1.46
N ASP A 314 21.22 30.46 1.70
CA ASP A 314 20.87 31.62 2.54
C ASP A 314 19.68 32.43 1.98
N ASP A 315 19.42 32.34 0.68
CA ASP A 315 18.30 33.03 -0.01
C ASP A 315 16.97 32.24 0.05
N GLY A 316 16.97 31.06 0.69
CA GLY A 316 15.79 30.21 0.83
C GLY A 316 15.53 29.27 -0.35
N THR A 317 16.39 29.25 -1.36
CA THR A 317 16.34 28.27 -2.46
C THR A 317 17.00 26.95 -2.06
N LEU A 318 16.64 25.85 -2.74
CA LEU A 318 17.29 24.56 -2.52
C LEU A 318 18.58 24.43 -3.34
N THR A 319 19.64 24.00 -2.67
CA THR A 319 20.89 23.61 -3.30
C THR A 319 20.72 22.25 -3.98
N ASP A 320 21.00 22.20 -5.27
CA ASP A 320 21.05 20.93 -6.00
C ASP A 320 22.26 20.10 -5.53
N THR A 321 21.97 18.93 -4.96
CA THR A 321 23.00 17.98 -4.53
C THR A 321 23.26 16.84 -5.51
N HIS A 322 22.39 16.67 -6.51
CA HIS A 322 22.47 15.57 -7.46
C HIS A 322 23.04 16.01 -8.82
N GLY A 323 22.96 17.30 -9.17
CA GLY A 323 23.65 17.89 -10.31
C GLY A 323 23.45 17.10 -11.61
N ASP A 324 24.56 16.66 -12.20
CA ASP A 324 24.61 15.95 -13.48
C ASP A 324 23.77 14.66 -13.51
N TYR A 325 23.46 14.03 -12.36
CA TYR A 325 22.57 12.86 -12.35
C TYR A 325 21.14 13.23 -12.77
N ILE A 326 20.62 14.40 -12.39
CA ILE A 326 19.29 14.86 -12.81
C ILE A 326 19.28 15.10 -14.33
N ILE A 327 20.35 15.71 -14.86
CA ILE A 327 20.53 15.97 -16.28
C ILE A 327 20.58 14.65 -17.06
N ALA A 328 21.36 13.69 -16.57
CA ALA A 328 21.48 12.37 -17.20
C ALA A 328 20.16 11.60 -17.29
N VAL A 329 19.29 11.66 -16.27
CA VAL A 329 17.95 11.04 -16.34
C VAL A 329 17.08 11.73 -17.39
N ARG A 330 17.10 13.07 -17.45
CA ARG A 330 16.35 13.84 -18.45
C ARG A 330 16.79 13.51 -19.86
N GLU A 331 18.09 13.54 -20.12
CA GLU A 331 18.67 13.17 -21.42
C GLU A 331 18.30 11.74 -21.80
N LEU A 332 18.44 10.77 -20.88
CA LEU A 332 18.12 9.38 -21.17
C LEU A 332 16.65 9.19 -21.49
N ALA A 333 15.75 9.89 -20.79
CA ALA A 333 14.32 9.83 -21.06
C ALA A 333 13.99 10.31 -22.49
N GLU A 334 14.62 11.39 -22.94
CA GLU A 334 14.48 11.91 -24.31
C GLU A 334 15.11 10.95 -25.35
N GLU A 335 16.34 10.49 -25.11
CA GLU A 335 17.08 9.58 -25.99
C GLU A 335 16.34 8.26 -26.23
N GLU A 336 15.74 7.73 -25.17
CA GLU A 336 15.03 6.46 -25.22
C GLU A 336 13.54 6.62 -25.52
N ASP A 337 12.98 7.83 -25.62
CA ASP A 337 11.53 8.05 -25.74
C ASP A 337 10.74 7.34 -24.61
N VAL A 338 11.12 7.65 -23.37
CA VAL A 338 10.51 7.12 -22.15
C VAL A 338 9.86 8.26 -21.36
N PRO A 339 8.63 8.12 -20.85
CA PRO A 339 8.03 9.14 -20.02
C PRO A 339 8.87 9.48 -18.79
N LEU A 340 8.97 10.77 -18.48
CA LEU A 340 9.74 11.29 -17.37
C LEU A 340 8.84 11.97 -16.34
N ILE A 341 8.85 11.47 -15.11
CA ILE A 341 8.35 12.21 -13.96
C ILE A 341 9.53 12.98 -13.35
N ASP A 342 9.59 14.29 -13.62
CA ASP A 342 10.60 15.19 -13.07
C ASP A 342 10.30 15.53 -11.60
N LEU A 343 10.52 14.54 -10.72
CA LEU A 343 10.29 14.67 -9.29
C LEU A 343 11.34 15.57 -8.62
N ALA A 344 12.49 15.80 -9.25
CA ALA A 344 13.47 16.79 -8.81
C ALA A 344 12.80 18.18 -8.86
N GLU A 345 12.34 18.63 -10.02
CA GLU A 345 11.71 19.95 -10.14
C GLU A 345 10.45 20.07 -9.27
N ARG A 346 9.60 19.04 -9.24
CA ARG A 346 8.39 19.05 -8.39
C ARG A 346 8.71 19.14 -6.90
N SER A 347 9.72 18.40 -6.44
CA SER A 347 10.13 18.45 -5.03
C SER A 347 10.81 19.77 -4.68
N ARG A 348 11.60 20.35 -5.60
CA ARG A 348 12.19 21.69 -5.44
C ARG A 348 11.11 22.73 -5.15
N LEU A 349 10.12 22.82 -6.03
CA LEU A 349 8.98 23.74 -5.90
C LEU A 349 8.21 23.50 -4.59
N LEU A 350 7.93 22.23 -4.28
CA LEU A 350 7.18 21.83 -3.09
C LEU A 350 7.87 22.26 -1.79
N PHE A 351 9.18 22.10 -1.72
CA PHE A 351 9.99 22.34 -0.54
C PHE A 351 10.36 23.82 -0.39
N GLU A 352 10.69 24.52 -1.47
CA GLU A 352 10.90 25.98 -1.45
C GLU A 352 9.62 26.71 -1.04
N GLN A 353 8.45 26.28 -1.52
CA GLN A 353 7.17 26.85 -1.10
C GLN A 353 6.90 26.65 0.40
N ALA A 354 7.32 25.52 0.97
CA ALA A 354 7.20 25.26 2.40
C ALA A 354 8.29 25.98 3.23
N GLY A 355 9.42 26.31 2.61
CA GLY A 355 10.57 26.95 3.23
C GLY A 355 11.30 26.06 4.24
N VAL A 356 12.37 26.62 4.83
CA VAL A 356 13.25 25.92 5.78
C VAL A 356 12.46 25.32 6.93
N GLU A 357 11.65 26.12 7.65
CA GLU A 357 10.94 25.61 8.83
C GLU A 357 9.79 24.68 8.45
N GLY A 358 9.01 24.99 7.41
CA GLY A 358 7.86 24.18 7.01
C GLY A 358 8.22 22.79 6.49
N THR A 359 9.44 22.63 5.96
CA THR A 359 9.95 21.32 5.48
C THR A 359 10.44 20.41 6.60
N LYS A 360 10.61 20.88 7.84
CA LYS A 360 10.98 19.99 8.97
C LYS A 360 9.92 18.93 9.26
N GLU A 361 8.66 19.21 8.97
CA GLU A 361 7.57 18.22 9.09
C GLU A 361 7.51 17.26 7.89
N ASP A 362 8.18 17.57 6.77
CA ASP A 362 8.25 16.67 5.61
C ASP A 362 9.44 15.70 5.75
N PHE A 363 10.57 16.17 6.27
CA PHE A 363 11.81 15.41 6.44
C PHE A 363 11.95 14.84 7.84
N MET A 364 12.88 13.91 8.04
CA MET A 364 13.21 13.32 9.35
C MET A 364 13.97 14.31 10.24
N TRP A 365 13.27 15.38 10.61
CA TRP A 365 13.64 16.39 11.59
C TRP A 365 12.67 16.27 12.76
N VAL A 366 13.06 15.45 13.74
CA VAL A 366 12.23 15.14 14.90
C VAL A 366 12.98 15.51 16.17
N LEU A 367 12.26 16.11 17.12
CA LEU A 367 12.84 16.57 18.37
C LEU A 367 13.05 15.40 19.35
N PRO A 368 14.01 15.50 20.28
CA PRO A 368 14.15 14.54 21.37
C PRO A 368 12.83 14.31 22.12
N GLY A 369 12.45 13.04 22.28
CA GLY A 369 11.22 12.64 22.96
C GLY A 369 9.93 12.73 22.15
N GLU A 370 9.96 13.21 20.91
CA GLU A 370 8.77 13.33 20.06
C GLU A 370 8.25 11.96 19.58
N TYR A 371 9.17 11.06 19.21
CA TYR A 371 8.87 9.69 18.78
C TYR A 371 9.61 8.66 19.63
N VAL A 372 8.90 7.62 20.05
CA VAL A 372 9.45 6.53 20.88
C VAL A 372 10.63 5.83 20.18
N ASN A 373 10.56 5.69 18.85
CA ASN A 373 11.62 5.07 18.06
C ASN A 373 12.86 5.97 17.89
N PHE A 374 12.75 7.28 18.19
CA PHE A 374 13.81 8.29 18.07
C PHE A 374 13.91 9.12 19.36
N PRO A 375 14.26 8.51 20.51
CA PRO A 375 14.22 9.19 21.80
C PRO A 375 15.18 10.40 21.87
N SER A 376 16.29 10.34 21.14
CA SER A 376 17.29 11.42 21.05
C SER A 376 16.99 12.44 19.94
N GLY A 377 15.89 12.28 19.19
CA GLY A 377 15.65 13.04 17.97
C GLY A 377 16.51 12.58 16.79
N VAL A 378 16.26 13.16 15.62
CA VAL A 378 17.11 13.04 14.42
C VAL A 378 16.95 14.28 13.54
N GLU A 379 18.03 14.69 12.88
CA GLU A 379 18.03 15.72 11.84
C GLU A 379 18.62 15.13 10.56
N ASP A 380 17.74 14.76 9.63
CA ASP A 380 18.08 14.09 8.39
C ASP A 380 17.40 14.82 7.21
N ASN A 381 18.24 15.33 6.29
CA ASN A 381 17.82 16.12 5.14
C ASN A 381 17.55 15.28 3.88
N THR A 382 17.58 13.95 3.96
CA THR A 382 17.33 13.07 2.81
C THR A 382 16.02 12.32 2.95
N HIS A 383 15.71 11.80 4.14
CA HIS A 383 14.58 10.90 4.31
C HIS A 383 13.36 11.62 4.87
N PHE A 384 12.18 11.08 4.57
CA PHE A 384 10.91 11.72 4.86
C PHE A 384 10.21 11.12 6.07
N GLN A 385 9.42 11.96 6.73
CA GLN A 385 8.29 11.52 7.53
C GLN A 385 7.12 11.14 6.62
N GLU A 386 6.09 10.49 7.18
CA GLU A 386 4.87 10.13 6.44
C GLU A 386 4.22 11.34 5.72
N ARG A 387 4.30 12.55 6.29
CA ARG A 387 3.78 13.78 5.65
C ARG A 387 4.52 14.11 4.35
N GLY A 388 5.85 14.14 4.38
CA GLY A 388 6.68 14.44 3.20
C GLY A 388 6.51 13.38 2.10
N ALA A 389 6.57 12.10 2.50
CA ALA A 389 6.30 10.98 1.61
C ALA A 389 4.93 11.08 0.93
N ARG A 390 3.90 11.54 1.66
CA ARG A 390 2.54 11.67 1.12
C ARG A 390 2.46 12.76 0.06
N ARG A 391 3.08 13.91 0.33
CA ARG A 391 3.11 15.03 -0.63
C ARG A 391 3.88 14.64 -1.89
N LEU A 392 4.98 13.90 -1.77
CA LEU A 392 5.73 13.40 -2.93
C LEU A 392 4.93 12.34 -3.72
N ALA A 393 4.26 11.40 -3.05
CA ALA A 393 3.38 10.44 -3.72
C ALA A 393 2.24 11.14 -4.50
N GLN A 394 1.71 12.24 -3.96
CA GLN A 394 0.75 13.10 -4.66
C GLN A 394 1.36 13.80 -5.87
N GLN A 395 2.61 14.28 -5.79
CA GLN A 395 3.32 14.84 -6.95
C GLN A 395 3.54 13.81 -8.06
N VAL A 396 3.85 12.56 -7.69
CA VAL A 396 3.95 11.45 -8.66
C VAL A 396 2.59 11.17 -9.31
N ALA A 397 1.51 11.12 -8.53
CA ALA A 397 0.15 10.94 -9.06
C ALA A 397 -0.28 12.08 -10.00
N GLU A 398 0.06 13.33 -9.67
CA GLU A 398 -0.20 14.47 -10.53
C GLU A 398 0.59 14.37 -11.84
N ALA A 399 1.88 14.00 -11.76
CA ALA A 399 2.70 13.79 -12.95
C ALA A 399 2.15 12.70 -13.88
N ILE A 400 1.63 11.60 -13.34
CA ILE A 400 0.94 10.55 -14.13
C ILE A 400 -0.21 11.14 -14.93
N ARG A 401 -0.99 12.06 -14.33
CA ARG A 401 -2.13 12.72 -14.97
C ARG A 401 -1.67 13.70 -16.06
N GLU A 402 -0.68 14.55 -15.76
CA GLU A 402 -0.15 15.55 -16.69
C GLU A 402 0.51 14.90 -17.91
N LEU A 403 1.29 13.84 -17.71
CA LEU A 403 1.91 13.05 -18.77
C LEU A 403 0.92 12.16 -19.52
N GLN A 404 -0.33 12.10 -19.05
CA GLN A 404 -1.39 11.30 -19.62
C GLN A 404 -1.02 9.81 -19.77
N LEU A 405 -0.35 9.22 -18.78
CA LEU A 405 0.12 7.83 -18.86
C LEU A 405 -1.07 6.85 -18.93
N GLN A 406 -1.40 6.37 -20.13
CA GLN A 406 -2.51 5.43 -20.36
C GLN A 406 -2.05 3.97 -20.23
N PRO A 407 -2.89 3.07 -19.66
CA PRO A 407 -4.19 3.35 -19.05
C PRO A 407 -4.11 3.84 -17.58
N LEU A 408 -2.90 3.92 -17.00
CA LEU A 408 -2.65 4.18 -15.58
C LEU A 408 -3.41 5.40 -15.01
N GLN A 409 -3.44 6.52 -15.72
CA GLN A 409 -4.11 7.75 -15.28
C GLN A 409 -5.62 7.56 -15.01
N MET A 410 -6.28 6.64 -15.72
CA MET A 410 -7.73 6.40 -15.57
C MET A 410 -8.08 5.84 -14.19
N TYR A 411 -7.08 5.22 -13.56
CA TYR A 411 -7.20 4.54 -12.28
C TYR A 411 -6.67 5.36 -11.10
N LEU A 412 -6.24 6.61 -11.31
CA LEU A 412 -6.02 7.54 -10.20
C LEU A 412 -7.36 7.83 -9.49
N ARG A 413 -7.29 8.06 -8.17
CA ARG A 413 -8.45 8.42 -7.34
C ARG A 413 -8.86 9.87 -7.47
#